data_AF-Q2JPK9-F1
#
_entry.id   AF-Q2JPK9-F1
#
_cell.length_a   1.000
_cell.length_b   1.000
_cell.length_c   1.000
_cell.angle_alpha   90.00
_cell.angle_beta   90.00
_cell.angle_gamma   90.00
#
_symmetry.space_group_name_H-M   'P 1'
#
loop_
_entity.id
_entity.type
_entity.pdbx_description
1 polymer ?
#
loop_
_entity_poly.entity_id
_entity_poly.type
_entity_poly.pdbx_seq_one_letter_code
_entity_poly.pdbx_strand_id
1 'polypeptide(L)'
;MTLETFFTQLNANGLAIALLLFATPWVVWVLCDWIPGQWEEPFLLSLSIGLGAVTLVLWAGYLAYATNTAGWQAVVKQADMFLLLVPPWTFLSSIWVARQRMPLSRVPAFRTLQGIGILAAVYLIFSWLSRRVYLVFFSYMPFSAFLWILAGLLGVAYIGYRIIFGDPPKYPPET
;
A
#
# COMPACT_ATOMS: atom_id res chain seq x y z
N MET A 1 20.43 2.45 8.89
CA MET A 1 19.67 3.66 8.52
C MET A 1 18.46 3.78 9.44
N THR A 2 18.25 4.94 10.04
CA THR A 2 17.10 5.22 10.94
C THR A 2 15.87 5.62 10.11
N LEU A 3 14.67 5.54 10.68
CA LEU A 3 13.44 6.02 10.02
C LEU A 3 13.54 7.50 9.62
N GLU A 4 14.13 8.32 10.48
CA GLU A 4 14.35 9.74 10.21
C GLU A 4 15.25 9.97 8.98
N THR A 5 16.42 9.32 8.92
CA THR A 5 17.34 9.44 7.77
C THR A 5 16.75 8.91 6.47
N PHE A 6 15.85 7.93 6.55
CA PHE A 6 15.11 7.45 5.40
C PHE A 6 14.09 8.45 4.89
N PHE A 7 13.21 8.95 5.76
CA PHE A 7 12.20 9.91 5.34
C PHE A 7 12.81 11.24 4.90
N THR A 8 13.95 11.68 5.46
CA THR A 8 14.63 12.90 5.00
C THR A 8 15.22 12.73 3.58
N GLN A 9 15.85 11.60 3.28
CA GLN A 9 16.32 11.30 1.92
C GLN A 9 15.17 11.13 0.92
N LEU A 10 14.07 10.51 1.37
CA LEU A 10 12.89 10.31 0.55
C LEU A 10 12.20 11.65 0.23
N ASN A 11 12.16 12.57 1.20
CA ASN A 11 11.64 13.92 1.00
C ASN A 11 12.55 14.76 0.09
N ALA A 12 13.88 14.59 0.17
CA ALA A 12 14.81 15.27 -0.73
C ALA A 12 14.58 14.95 -2.21
N ASN A 13 14.15 13.72 -2.52
CA ASN A 13 13.73 13.28 -3.85
C ASN A 13 12.20 13.23 -4.01
N GLY A 14 11.46 13.88 -3.10
CA GLY A 14 10.03 13.69 -2.93
C GLY A 14 9.24 14.02 -4.20
N LEU A 15 9.62 15.07 -4.93
CA LEU A 15 8.98 15.46 -6.18
C LEU A 15 9.16 14.41 -7.27
N ALA A 16 10.37 13.86 -7.45
CA ALA A 16 10.63 12.83 -8.45
C ALA A 16 9.87 11.53 -8.14
N ILE A 17 9.86 11.11 -6.87
CA ILE A 17 9.10 9.94 -6.41
C ILE A 17 7.60 10.18 -6.61
N ALA A 18 7.11 11.36 -6.28
CA ALA A 18 5.70 11.71 -6.43
C ALA A 18 5.27 11.70 -7.90
N LEU A 19 6.10 12.22 -8.81
CA LEU A 19 5.84 12.14 -10.26
C LEU A 19 5.85 10.70 -10.78
N LEU A 20 6.78 9.86 -10.32
CA LEU A 20 6.83 8.44 -10.70
C LEU A 20 5.58 7.70 -10.21
N LEU A 21 5.19 7.89 -8.95
CA LEU A 21 3.97 7.32 -8.39
C LEU A 21 2.74 7.82 -9.13
N PHE A 22 2.69 9.12 -9.46
CA PHE A 22 1.63 9.68 -10.28
C PHE A 22 1.58 9.07 -11.70
N ALA A 23 2.73 8.77 -12.31
CA ALA A 23 2.78 8.18 -13.65
C ALA A 23 2.45 6.68 -13.66
N THR A 24 2.75 5.95 -12.59
CA THR A 24 2.66 4.48 -12.50
C THR A 24 1.33 3.90 -13.03
N PRO A 25 0.15 4.37 -12.61
CA PRO A 25 -1.13 3.79 -13.02
C PRO A 25 -1.39 3.99 -14.51
N TRP A 26 -0.95 5.13 -15.06
CA TRP A 26 -1.08 5.45 -16.48
C TRP A 26 -0.15 4.59 -17.33
N VAL A 27 1.09 4.39 -16.87
CA VAL A 27 2.04 3.48 -17.53
C VAL A 27 1.47 2.07 -17.58
N VAL A 28 0.91 1.58 -16.48
CA VAL A 28 0.27 0.26 -16.42
C VAL A 28 -0.94 0.20 -17.37
N TRP A 29 -1.76 1.25 -17.42
CA TRP A 29 -2.90 1.31 -18.34
C TRP A 29 -2.48 1.23 -19.82
N VAL A 30 -1.39 1.91 -20.22
CA VAL A 30 -0.82 1.85 -21.58
C VAL A 30 -0.21 0.46 -21.84
N LEU A 31 0.53 -0.10 -20.89
CA LEU A 31 1.13 -1.43 -21.02
C LEU A 31 0.08 -2.52 -21.21
N CYS A 32 -1.04 -2.46 -20.48
CA CYS A 32 -2.16 -3.37 -20.67
C CYS A 32 -2.84 -3.19 -22.04
N ASP A 33 -2.75 -2.01 -22.66
CA ASP A 33 -3.25 -1.78 -24.01
C ASP A 33 -2.36 -2.41 -25.09
N TRP A 34 -1.03 -2.35 -24.89
CA TRP A 34 -0.06 -2.91 -25.82
C TRP A 34 0.11 -4.42 -25.72
N ILE A 35 -0.14 -5.01 -24.55
CA ILE A 35 0.01 -6.44 -24.30
C ILE A 35 -1.29 -7.01 -23.71
N PRO A 36 -2.32 -7.25 -24.55
CA PRO A 36 -3.54 -7.90 -24.10
C PRO A 36 -3.31 -9.41 -23.94
N GLY A 37 -3.14 -9.87 -22.71
CA GLY A 37 -2.87 -11.26 -22.38
C GLY A 37 -3.69 -11.75 -21.19
N GLN A 38 -4.37 -12.89 -21.31
CA GLN A 38 -5.25 -13.44 -20.26
C GLN A 38 -4.50 -13.73 -18.93
N TRP A 39 -3.18 -13.92 -18.98
CA TRP A 39 -2.33 -14.17 -17.82
C TRP A 39 -1.43 -12.98 -17.44
N GLU A 40 -0.99 -12.21 -18.43
CA GLU A 40 -0.03 -11.11 -18.23
C GLU A 40 -0.72 -9.86 -17.68
N GLU A 41 -1.91 -9.55 -18.18
CA GLU A 41 -2.73 -8.43 -17.76
C GLU A 41 -3.14 -8.50 -16.26
N PRO A 42 -3.68 -9.62 -15.73
CA PRO A 42 -3.99 -9.71 -14.30
C PRO A 42 -2.76 -9.65 -13.40
N PHE A 43 -1.58 -10.06 -13.89
CA PHE A 43 -0.33 -9.96 -13.13
C PHE A 43 0.16 -8.51 -13.06
N LEU A 44 0.18 -7.79 -14.19
CA LEU A 44 0.55 -6.37 -14.25
C LEU A 44 -0.38 -5.51 -13.38
N LEU A 45 -1.69 -5.76 -13.44
CA LEU A 45 -2.68 -5.09 -12.59
C LEU A 45 -2.53 -5.47 -11.10
N SER A 46 -2.11 -6.70 -10.81
CA SER A 46 -1.80 -7.09 -9.42
C SER A 46 -0.57 -6.38 -8.88
N LEU A 47 0.46 -6.22 -9.72
CA LEU A 47 1.68 -5.50 -9.36
C LEU A 47 1.39 -4.02 -9.10
N SER A 48 0.59 -3.36 -9.96
CA SER A 48 0.25 -1.94 -9.80
C SER A 48 -0.53 -1.68 -8.50
N ILE A 49 -1.53 -2.52 -8.24
CA ILE A 49 -2.33 -2.49 -7.02
C ILE A 49 -1.46 -2.79 -5.79
N GLY A 50 -0.55 -3.75 -5.88
CA GLY A 50 0.41 -4.08 -4.81
C GLY A 50 1.35 -2.92 -4.50
N LEU A 51 1.90 -2.26 -5.52
CA LEU A 51 2.74 -1.06 -5.35
C LEU A 51 1.94 0.10 -4.76
N GLY A 52 0.69 0.30 -5.19
CA GLY A 52 -0.24 1.25 -4.59
C GLY A 52 -0.50 0.98 -3.11
N ALA A 53 -0.59 -0.30 -2.72
CA ALA A 53 -0.80 -0.69 -1.33
C ALA A 53 0.46 -0.43 -0.48
N VAL A 54 1.64 -0.81 -0.97
CA VAL A 54 2.91 -0.56 -0.27
C VAL A 54 3.12 0.94 -0.06
N THR A 55 2.84 1.75 -1.08
CA THR A 55 2.96 3.22 -0.99
C THR A 55 1.99 3.82 0.02
N LEU A 56 0.75 3.33 0.09
CA LEU A 56 -0.20 3.70 1.15
C LEU A 56 0.29 3.34 2.56
N VAL A 57 0.89 2.16 2.74
CA VAL A 57 1.41 1.77 4.05
C VAL A 57 2.61 2.60 4.46
N LEU A 58 3.52 2.90 3.53
CA LEU A 58 4.64 3.82 3.79
C LEU A 58 4.14 5.23 4.15
N TRP A 59 3.11 5.71 3.45
CA TRP A 59 2.46 6.98 3.75
C TRP A 59 1.82 7.00 5.14
N ALA A 60 1.11 5.92 5.53
CA ALA A 60 0.54 5.79 6.87
C ALA A 60 1.64 5.74 7.95
N GLY A 61 2.74 5.04 7.70
CA GLY A 61 3.91 5.01 8.58
C GLY A 61 4.57 6.38 8.75
N TYR A 62 4.72 7.13 7.66
CA TYR A 62 5.22 8.51 7.70
C TYR A 62 4.31 9.42 8.53
N LEU A 63 3.00 9.37 8.30
CA LEU A 63 2.04 10.16 9.07
C LEU A 63 2.05 9.79 10.55
N ALA A 64 2.09 8.51 10.88
CA ALA A 64 2.20 8.05 12.27
C ALA A 64 3.49 8.56 12.94
N TYR A 65 4.62 8.56 12.22
CA TYR A 65 5.88 9.10 12.72
C TYR A 65 5.82 10.63 12.92
N ALA A 66 5.39 11.37 11.90
CA ALA A 66 5.35 12.84 11.92
C ALA A 66 4.36 13.38 12.97
N THR A 67 3.19 12.74 13.12
CA THR A 67 2.19 13.15 14.11
C THR A 67 2.60 12.84 15.55
N ASN A 68 3.34 11.74 15.78
CA ASN A 68 3.85 11.39 17.12
C ASN A 68 5.04 12.25 17.56
N THR A 69 5.86 12.74 16.63
CA THR A 69 7.10 13.49 16.95
C THR A 69 6.89 15.00 17.00
N ALA A 70 6.15 15.56 16.04
CA ALA A 70 6.01 17.01 15.88
C ALA A 70 4.54 17.48 15.85
N GLY A 71 3.58 16.56 16.00
CA GLY A 71 2.15 16.85 15.98
C GLY A 71 1.61 17.17 14.58
N TRP A 72 0.28 17.27 14.48
CA TRP A 72 -0.41 17.53 13.20
C TRP A 72 -0.06 18.88 12.56
N GLN A 73 0.34 19.88 13.36
CA GLN A 73 0.75 21.18 12.84
C GLN A 73 2.01 21.10 11.97
N ALA A 74 2.96 20.22 12.28
CA ALA A 74 4.16 20.05 11.48
C ALA A 74 3.82 19.42 10.11
N VAL A 75 2.93 18.43 10.09
CA VAL A 75 2.46 17.81 8.84
C VAL A 75 1.79 18.85 7.94
N VAL A 76 0.88 19.67 8.47
CA VAL A 76 0.14 20.67 7.67
C VAL A 76 1.05 21.81 7.17
N LYS A 77 2.08 22.18 7.93
CA LYS A 77 2.97 23.31 7.58
C LYS A 77 4.19 22.92 6.75
N GLN A 78 4.67 21.69 6.86
CA GLN A 78 5.93 21.25 6.25
C GLN A 78 5.74 20.21 5.16
N ALA A 79 4.64 19.44 5.18
CA ALA A 79 4.42 18.46 4.13
C ALA A 79 3.84 19.13 2.89
N ASP A 80 4.47 18.87 1.76
CA ASP A 80 3.96 19.29 0.46
C ASP A 80 2.63 18.56 0.21
N MET A 81 1.58 19.32 -0.07
CA MET A 81 0.22 18.79 -0.26
C MET A 81 0.17 17.76 -1.40
N PHE A 82 1.04 17.91 -2.41
CA PHE A 82 1.17 16.94 -3.48
C PHE A 82 1.69 15.58 -2.98
N LEU A 83 2.74 15.56 -2.16
CA LEU A 83 3.31 14.34 -1.55
C LEU A 83 2.34 13.64 -0.59
N LEU A 84 1.46 14.41 0.06
CA LEU A 84 0.40 13.85 0.90
C LEU A 84 -0.70 13.17 0.08
N LEU A 85 -1.04 13.68 -1.10
CA LEU A 85 -2.15 13.19 -1.91
C LEU A 85 -1.77 12.10 -2.90
N VAL A 86 -0.50 12.05 -3.33
CA VAL A 86 -0.03 11.10 -4.35
C VAL A 86 -0.18 9.63 -3.93
N PRO A 87 0.17 9.18 -2.71
CA PRO A 87 0.03 7.77 -2.35
C PRO A 87 -1.44 7.30 -2.32
N PRO A 88 -2.40 8.02 -1.69
CA PRO A 88 -3.82 7.71 -1.83
C PRO A 88 -4.30 7.73 -3.28
N TRP A 89 -3.88 8.72 -4.06
CA TRP A 89 -4.22 8.83 -5.48
C TRP A 89 -3.74 7.59 -6.25
N THR A 90 -2.48 7.16 -6.06
CA THR A 90 -1.84 6.06 -6.79
C THR A 90 -2.54 4.74 -6.54
N PHE A 91 -2.96 4.51 -5.29
CA PHE A 91 -3.72 3.32 -4.94
C PHE A 91 -5.11 3.31 -5.59
N LEU A 92 -5.86 4.42 -5.47
CA LEU A 92 -7.21 4.53 -6.02
C LEU A 92 -7.21 4.44 -7.55
N SER A 93 -6.27 5.11 -8.21
CA SER A 93 -6.11 5.07 -9.66
C SER A 93 -5.69 3.68 -10.14
N SER A 94 -4.82 2.97 -9.41
CA SER A 94 -4.49 1.57 -9.74
C SER A 94 -5.70 0.64 -9.67
N ILE A 95 -6.57 0.81 -8.67
CA ILE A 95 -7.84 0.07 -8.58
C ILE A 95 -8.78 0.46 -9.72
N TRP A 96 -8.86 1.75 -10.05
CA TRP A 96 -9.72 2.26 -11.11
C TRP A 96 -9.30 1.71 -12.49
N VAL A 97 -8.00 1.74 -12.79
CA VAL A 97 -7.42 1.14 -14.00
C VAL A 97 -7.76 -0.35 -14.07
N ALA A 98 -7.57 -1.09 -12.98
CA ALA A 98 -7.91 -2.51 -12.93
C ALA A 98 -9.39 -2.77 -13.16
N ARG A 99 -10.29 -1.95 -12.57
CA ARG A 99 -11.74 -2.05 -12.76
C ARG A 99 -12.18 -1.84 -14.21
N GLN A 100 -11.49 -1.00 -14.96
CA GLN A 100 -11.83 -0.73 -16.36
C GLN A 100 -11.46 -1.87 -17.29
N ARG A 101 -10.39 -2.60 -16.99
CA ARG A 101 -9.87 -3.66 -17.86
C ARG A 101 -10.52 -5.02 -17.56
N MET A 102 -10.74 -5.34 -16.29
CA MET A 102 -11.25 -6.66 -15.90
C MET A 102 -12.05 -6.61 -14.59
N PRO A 103 -12.97 -7.56 -14.36
CA PRO A 103 -13.61 -7.67 -13.07
C PRO A 103 -12.56 -7.91 -11.98
N LEU A 104 -12.57 -7.06 -10.94
CA LEU A 104 -11.62 -7.09 -9.83
C LEU A 104 -11.47 -8.45 -9.14
N SER A 105 -12.52 -9.29 -9.20
CA SER A 105 -12.48 -10.66 -8.66
C SER A 105 -11.45 -11.55 -9.34
N ARG A 106 -11.07 -11.24 -10.58
CA ARG A 106 -10.02 -11.94 -11.33
C ARG A 106 -8.62 -11.41 -11.06
N VAL A 107 -8.47 -10.29 -10.32
CA VAL A 107 -7.15 -9.72 -9.97
C VAL A 107 -6.72 -10.28 -8.61
N PRO A 108 -5.68 -11.14 -8.55
CA PRO A 108 -5.23 -11.76 -7.31
C PRO A 108 -4.97 -10.76 -6.17
N ALA A 109 -4.32 -9.62 -6.48
CA ALA A 109 -3.97 -8.62 -5.47
C ALA A 109 -5.18 -7.89 -4.87
N PHE A 110 -6.32 -7.81 -5.58
CA PHE A 110 -7.49 -7.14 -5.03
C PHE A 110 -8.15 -7.96 -3.92
N ARG A 111 -8.16 -9.29 -4.08
CA ARG A 111 -8.66 -10.23 -3.07
C ARG A 111 -7.85 -10.17 -1.78
N THR A 112 -6.52 -10.10 -1.90
CA THR A 112 -5.63 -9.95 -0.73
C THR A 112 -5.80 -8.59 -0.06
N LEU A 113 -6.01 -7.51 -0.83
CA LEU A 113 -6.27 -6.19 -0.26
C LEU A 113 -7.58 -6.08 0.49
N GLN A 114 -8.64 -6.77 0.04
CA GLN A 114 -9.88 -6.86 0.81
C GLN A 114 -9.62 -7.49 2.19
N GLY A 115 -8.80 -8.55 2.24
CA GLY A 115 -8.37 -9.16 3.50
C GLY A 115 -7.54 -8.21 4.38
N ILE A 116 -6.58 -7.50 3.79
CA ILE A 116 -5.76 -6.51 4.49
C ILE A 116 -6.61 -5.35 5.02
N GLY A 117 -7.58 -4.86 4.24
CA GLY A 117 -8.48 -3.78 4.65
C GLY A 117 -9.34 -4.15 5.85
N ILE A 118 -9.84 -5.39 5.90
CA ILE A 118 -10.59 -5.91 7.04
C ILE A 118 -9.68 -6.01 8.28
N LEU A 119 -8.47 -6.55 8.13
CA LEU A 119 -7.50 -6.63 9.23
C LEU A 119 -7.06 -5.25 9.73
N ALA A 120 -6.87 -4.28 8.83
CA ALA A 120 -6.55 -2.90 9.18
C ALA A 120 -7.72 -2.23 9.93
N ALA A 121 -8.97 -2.46 9.51
CA ALA A 121 -10.14 -1.97 10.22
C ALA A 121 -10.25 -2.58 11.62
N VAL A 122 -10.06 -3.90 11.75
CA VAL A 122 -10.01 -4.59 13.05
C VAL A 122 -8.88 -4.03 13.92
N TYR A 123 -7.68 -3.86 13.37
CA TYR A 123 -6.55 -3.26 14.08
C TYR A 123 -6.86 -1.83 14.53
N LEU A 124 -7.49 -0.99 13.69
CA LEU A 124 -7.87 0.37 14.06
C LEU A 124 -8.90 0.38 15.20
N ILE A 125 -9.86 -0.55 15.19
CA ILE A 125 -10.81 -0.72 16.30
C ILE A 125 -10.08 -1.10 17.58
N PHE A 126 -9.15 -2.06 17.52
CA PHE A 126 -8.33 -2.45 18.67
C PHE A 126 -7.39 -1.34 19.14
N SER A 127 -6.77 -0.60 18.22
CA SER A 127 -5.88 0.53 18.50
C SER A 127 -6.63 1.69 19.15
N TRP A 128 -7.84 1.98 18.68
CA TRP A 128 -8.74 2.94 19.30
C TRP A 128 -9.15 2.51 20.71
N LEU A 129 -9.45 1.22 20.91
CA LEU A 129 -9.71 0.64 22.23
C LEU A 129 -8.46 0.68 23.14
N SER A 130 -7.28 0.51 22.54
CA SER A 130 -5.96 0.49 23.17
C SER A 130 -5.38 1.89 23.41
N ARG A 131 -6.07 2.98 23.03
CA ARG A 131 -5.65 4.38 23.27
C ARG A 131 -5.42 4.72 24.77
N ARG A 132 -5.68 3.77 25.68
CA ARG A 132 -5.26 3.81 27.10
C ARG A 132 -3.79 3.38 27.35
N VAL A 133 -3.09 2.83 26.36
CA VAL A 133 -1.70 2.36 26.48
C VAL A 133 -0.82 3.17 25.52
N TYR A 134 0.04 4.03 26.06
CA TYR A 134 0.99 4.84 25.30
C TYR A 134 2.03 3.93 24.62
N LEU A 135 1.77 3.52 23.39
CA LEU A 135 2.74 2.76 22.58
C LEU A 135 3.70 3.73 21.87
N VAL A 136 4.74 4.17 22.58
CA VAL A 136 5.84 5.01 22.08
C VAL A 136 6.86 4.14 21.32
N PHE A 137 6.45 3.50 20.22
CA PHE A 137 7.29 2.48 19.55
C PHE A 137 8.15 3.00 18.38
N PHE A 138 7.95 4.23 17.88
CA PHE A 138 8.42 4.58 16.53
C PHE A 138 9.66 5.49 16.40
N SER A 139 10.13 6.18 17.45
CA SER A 139 11.26 7.12 17.28
C SER A 139 12.64 6.46 17.19
N TYR A 140 12.85 5.27 17.77
CA TYR A 140 14.18 4.64 17.85
C TYR A 140 14.33 3.36 17.02
N MET A 141 13.32 3.01 16.22
CA MET A 141 13.32 1.75 15.49
C MET A 141 14.18 1.84 14.21
N PRO A 142 15.12 0.91 13.98
CA PRO A 142 15.88 0.86 12.74
C PRO A 142 14.95 0.56 11.57
N PHE A 143 15.19 1.20 10.41
CA PHE A 143 14.34 1.06 9.23
C PHE A 143 14.20 -0.40 8.75
N SER A 144 15.27 -1.19 8.89
CA SER A 144 15.23 -2.63 8.62
C SER A 144 14.22 -3.36 9.50
N ALA A 145 14.13 -3.03 10.80
CA ALA A 145 13.13 -3.63 11.69
C ALA A 145 11.71 -3.21 11.30
N PHE A 146 11.52 -1.95 10.87
CA PHE A 146 10.22 -1.51 10.33
C PHE A 146 9.83 -2.30 9.07
N LEU A 147 10.77 -2.52 8.13
CA LEU A 147 10.52 -3.35 6.95
C LEU A 147 10.22 -4.81 7.31
N TRP A 148 10.89 -5.38 8.31
CA TRP A 148 10.59 -6.74 8.80
C TRP A 148 9.23 -6.82 9.47
N ILE A 149 8.83 -5.80 10.23
CA ILE A 149 7.49 -5.72 10.81
C ILE A 149 6.45 -5.58 9.69
N LEU A 150 6.71 -4.74 8.69
CA LEU A 150 5.83 -4.56 7.54
C LEU A 150 5.69 -5.85 6.72
N ALA A 151 6.81 -6.50 6.40
CA ALA A 151 6.84 -7.77 5.70
C ALA A 151 6.18 -8.88 6.52
N GLY A 152 6.37 -8.88 7.84
CA GLY A 152 5.69 -9.79 8.76
C GLY A 152 4.20 -9.55 8.82
N LEU A 153 3.75 -8.29 8.89
CA LEU A 153 2.34 -7.93 8.93
C LEU A 153 1.64 -8.28 7.60
N LEU A 154 2.29 -7.98 6.46
CA LEU A 154 1.85 -8.40 5.13
C LEU A 154 1.83 -9.91 4.98
N GLY A 155 2.84 -10.61 5.50
CA GLY A 155 2.96 -12.06 5.46
C GLY A 155 1.89 -12.75 6.31
N VAL A 156 1.68 -12.30 7.55
CA VAL A 156 0.61 -12.79 8.43
C VAL A 156 -0.76 -12.52 7.82
N ALA A 157 -0.96 -11.31 7.25
CA ALA A 157 -2.19 -10.99 6.54
C ALA A 157 -2.40 -11.91 5.33
N TYR A 158 -1.36 -12.18 4.55
CA TYR A 158 -1.42 -13.08 3.40
C TYR A 158 -1.72 -14.53 3.80
N ILE A 159 -1.06 -15.03 4.86
CA ILE A 159 -1.27 -16.39 5.37
C ILE A 159 -2.68 -16.52 5.95
N GLY A 160 -3.12 -15.58 6.78
CA GLY A 160 -4.49 -15.57 7.33
C GLY A 160 -5.53 -15.52 6.21
N TYR A 161 -5.29 -14.72 5.18
CA TYR A 161 -6.14 -14.65 4.00
C TYR A 161 -6.19 -15.99 3.23
N ARG A 162 -5.05 -16.64 3.00
CA ARG A 162 -4.97 -17.96 2.35
C ARG A 162 -5.70 -19.04 3.15
N ILE A 163 -5.64 -18.99 4.48
CA ILE A 163 -6.31 -19.97 5.35
C ILE A 163 -7.83 -19.77 5.31
N ILE A 164 -8.33 -18.53 5.28
CA ILE A 164 -9.76 -18.24 5.37
C ILE A 164 -10.46 -18.28 4.00
N PHE A 165 -9.78 -17.87 2.93
CA PHE A 165 -10.39 -17.66 1.60
C PHE A 165 -9.69 -18.40 0.45
N GLY A 166 -8.68 -19.23 0.76
CA GLY A 166 -7.76 -19.84 -0.21
C GLY A 166 -8.29 -21.06 -0.94
N ASP A 167 -9.53 -21.04 -1.41
CA ASP A 167 -9.89 -21.92 -2.53
C ASP A 167 -9.42 -21.26 -3.84
N PRO A 168 -8.52 -21.91 -4.61
CA PRO A 168 -8.14 -21.44 -5.92
C PRO A 168 -9.34 -21.51 -6.87
N PRO A 169 -9.46 -20.61 -7.86
CA PRO A 169 -10.47 -20.75 -8.90
C PRO A 169 -10.25 -22.08 -9.63
N LYS A 170 -11.29 -22.93 -9.65
CA LYS A 170 -11.35 -24.05 -10.60
C LYS A 170 -11.55 -23.45 -11.98
N TYR A 171 -10.49 -23.44 -12.78
CA TYR A 171 -10.61 -23.13 -14.20
C TYR A 171 -11.46 -24.23 -14.86
N PRO A 172 -12.38 -23.90 -15.78
CA PRO A 172 -13.01 -24.92 -16.60
C PRO A 172 -11.91 -25.63 -17.44
N PRO A 173 -12.03 -26.94 -17.68
CA PRO A 173 -11.05 -27.66 -18.49
C PRO A 173 -10.98 -27.08 -19.90
N GLU A 174 -9.78 -27.09 -20.47
CA GLU A 174 -9.51 -26.70 -21.86
C GLU A 174 -10.44 -27.48 -22.79
N THR A 175 -11.22 -26.76 -23.60
CA THR A 175 -12.03 -27.31 -24.70
C THR A 175 -11.38 -27.01 -26.02
#